data_AF-A0A925NVS9-F1
#
_entry.id   AF-A0A925NVS9-F1
#
_cell.length_a   1.000
_cell.length_b   1.000
_cell.length_c   1.000
_cell.angle_alpha   90.00
_cell.angle_beta   90.00
_cell.angle_gamma   90.00
#
_symmetry.space_group_name_H-M   'P 1'
#
loop_
_entity.id
_entity.type
_entity.pdbx_description
1 polymer ?
#
loop_
_entity_poly.entity_id
_entity_poly.type
_entity_poly.pdbx_seq_one_letter_code
_entity_poly.pdbx_strand_id
1 'polypeptide(L)'
;MALSSSMSKAALIIGAALVCGGLVGWLATRSPSDSSPAPVTETTLAPATNTASNGAGPVTKTSPSAAAEELKARLRASRMRQSADDTNAVTELSEWQQKIDDIILADEEIDQKSERILALLPTLKDSEQRVEAVQHLVNFVTDTNYATTATLLVNPKTDEAVLQTLMADLLNRGNELKLPIFLQLAKDDQHPLVAEARELLQIYIQDDHGTNWPAWDKAVQQWLKETVPEE
;
A
#
# COMPACT_ATOMS: atom_id res chain seq x y z
N MET A 1 16.01 60.29 33.46
CA MET A 1 14.88 59.49 32.92
C MET A 1 14.99 58.10 33.50
N ALA A 2 13.92 57.64 34.12
CA ALA A 2 13.85 56.44 34.95
C ALA A 2 13.03 55.34 34.25
N LEU A 3 13.15 54.11 34.79
CA LEU A 3 12.23 52.96 34.71
C LEU A 3 12.26 52.19 33.37
N SER A 4 12.17 50.86 33.28
CA SER A 4 11.89 49.73 34.19
C SER A 4 12.08 48.45 33.33
N SER A 5 12.82 47.40 33.73
CA SER A 5 12.34 46.17 34.42
C SER A 5 10.99 45.65 33.87
N SER A 6 10.77 44.38 33.49
CA SER A 6 11.27 43.13 34.06
C SER A 6 11.02 41.89 33.17
N MET A 7 11.76 40.84 33.52
CA MET A 7 11.65 39.39 33.28
C MET A 7 10.26 38.78 33.03
N SER A 8 10.23 37.66 32.28
CA SER A 8 9.91 36.36 32.91
C SER A 8 10.41 35.16 32.11
N LYS A 9 11.23 34.36 32.80
CA LYS A 9 11.54 32.97 32.52
C LYS A 9 10.35 32.12 32.97
N ALA A 10 9.91 31.16 32.17
CA ALA A 10 9.15 29.98 32.59
C ALA A 10 9.11 29.02 31.40
N ALA A 11 9.19 27.71 31.52
CA ALA A 11 9.66 26.83 32.58
C ALA A 11 9.96 25.51 31.87
N LEU A 12 10.99 24.84 32.37
CA LEU A 12 11.51 23.56 31.94
C LEU A 12 10.62 22.46 32.52
N ILE A 13 10.01 21.62 31.66
CA ILE A 13 9.51 20.30 32.08
C ILE A 13 10.31 19.25 31.31
N ILE A 14 11.27 18.69 32.04
CA ILE A 14 11.91 17.42 31.71
C ILE A 14 10.88 16.32 31.97
N GLY A 15 10.47 15.64 30.91
CA GLY A 15 9.83 14.33 30.97
C GLY A 15 10.66 13.35 30.16
N ALA A 16 11.63 12.71 30.82
CA ALA A 16 12.49 11.72 30.21
C ALA A 16 11.78 10.36 30.08
N ALA A 17 11.70 9.89 28.83
CA ALA A 17 12.05 8.57 28.31
C ALA A 17 11.45 7.25 28.86
N LEU A 18 11.28 6.34 27.90
CA LEU A 18 11.06 4.87 27.94
C LEU A 18 9.58 4.46 27.87
N VAL A 19 9.12 3.71 26.84
CA VAL A 19 9.72 2.50 26.26
C VAL A 19 9.48 2.38 24.75
N CYS A 20 10.55 2.05 24.02
CA CYS A 20 10.53 1.59 22.63
C CYS A 20 10.17 0.09 22.53
N GLY A 21 9.61 -0.28 21.38
CA GLY A 21 9.52 -1.65 20.85
C GLY A 21 8.06 -2.05 20.62
N GLY A 22 7.57 -2.33 19.41
CA GLY A 22 8.19 -2.66 18.13
C GLY A 22 7.20 -3.57 17.40
N LEU A 23 7.45 -3.81 16.10
CA LEU A 23 6.79 -4.77 15.18
C LEU A 23 5.54 -4.19 14.48
N VAL A 24 5.51 -3.87 13.18
CA VAL A 24 6.02 -4.58 11.99
C VAL A 24 5.72 -6.08 12.05
N GLY A 25 4.65 -6.51 11.39
CA GLY A 25 4.41 -7.92 11.14
C GLY A 25 2.95 -8.32 10.94
N TRP A 26 2.24 -7.72 9.97
CA TRP A 26 1.06 -8.36 9.40
C TRP A 26 1.49 -9.13 8.16
N LEU A 27 1.77 -10.44 8.35
CA LEU A 27 1.61 -11.54 7.39
C LEU A 27 2.24 -12.81 7.98
N ALA A 28 1.42 -13.60 8.69
CA ALA A 28 1.37 -15.08 8.58
C ALA A 28 0.67 -15.72 9.80
N THR A 29 -0.55 -16.18 9.57
CA THR A 29 -1.11 -17.48 9.98
C THR A 29 -1.27 -17.85 11.47
N ARG A 30 -2.57 -18.05 11.81
CA ARG A 30 -3.18 -19.16 12.58
C ARG A 30 -3.28 -19.06 14.12
N SER A 31 -4.55 -18.88 14.54
CA SER A 31 -5.28 -19.42 15.70
C SER A 31 -4.60 -19.56 17.07
N PRO A 32 -5.15 -18.96 18.14
CA PRO A 32 -4.91 -19.42 19.50
C PRO A 32 -5.98 -20.47 19.89
N SER A 33 -5.52 -21.69 20.19
CA SER A 33 -6.24 -22.61 21.07
C SER A 33 -5.77 -22.35 22.51
N ASP A 34 -6.73 -22.21 23.42
CA ASP A 34 -6.53 -22.10 24.85
C ASP A 34 -5.60 -23.20 25.39
N SER A 35 -4.64 -22.79 26.22
CA SER A 35 -3.88 -23.69 27.07
C SER A 35 -4.53 -23.74 28.45
N SER A 36 -4.80 -24.95 28.94
CA SER A 36 -4.90 -25.22 30.38
C SER A 36 -4.06 -26.47 30.71
N PRO A 37 -3.24 -26.47 31.79
CA PRO A 37 -2.19 -27.48 31.97
C PRO A 37 -2.52 -28.61 32.96
N ALA A 38 -1.73 -29.68 32.80
CA ALA A 38 -1.33 -30.76 33.73
C ALA A 38 -2.20 -32.04 33.79
N PRO A 39 -1.66 -33.22 34.22
CA PRO A 39 -0.27 -33.58 34.56
C PRO A 39 0.29 -34.88 33.88
N VAL A 40 1.59 -35.05 34.07
CA VAL A 40 2.53 -36.18 33.84
C VAL A 40 2.01 -37.63 33.85
N THR A 41 2.59 -38.48 32.99
CA THR A 41 3.00 -39.86 33.36
C THR A 41 4.17 -40.35 32.48
N GLU A 42 5.20 -40.87 33.13
CA GLU A 42 6.35 -41.61 32.59
C GLU A 42 5.95 -42.88 31.82
N THR A 43 6.81 -43.37 30.90
CA THR A 43 7.07 -44.81 30.54
C THR A 43 7.88 -44.81 29.23
N THR A 44 9.21 -45.01 29.25
CA THR A 44 9.94 -46.30 29.20
C THR A 44 10.11 -46.90 27.78
N LEU A 45 11.37 -46.80 27.31
CA LEU A 45 12.22 -47.74 26.56
C LEU A 45 11.71 -48.51 25.30
N ALA A 46 12.36 -48.17 24.18
CA ALA A 46 13.15 -49.06 23.29
C ALA A 46 12.42 -49.91 22.20
N PRO A 47 13.14 -50.63 21.30
CA PRO A 47 13.20 -50.32 19.86
C PRO A 47 12.73 -51.48 18.94
N ALA A 48 12.46 -51.22 17.64
CA ALA A 48 12.49 -52.27 16.61
C ALA A 48 12.65 -51.67 15.20
N THR A 49 13.76 -51.86 14.49
CA THR A 49 14.19 -52.99 13.61
C THR A 49 13.69 -52.88 12.17
N ASN A 50 14.66 -52.72 11.26
CA ASN A 50 14.52 -52.87 9.81
C ASN A 50 13.98 -54.27 9.44
N THR A 51 13.04 -54.32 8.50
CA THR A 51 12.76 -55.52 7.71
C THR A 51 12.67 -55.13 6.24
N ALA A 52 13.63 -55.62 5.45
CA ALA A 52 13.55 -55.65 4.00
C ALA A 52 12.55 -56.72 3.54
N SER A 53 11.82 -56.47 2.46
CA SER A 53 11.19 -57.54 1.67
C SER A 53 11.13 -57.14 0.20
N ASN A 54 11.82 -57.94 -0.62
CA ASN A 54 11.81 -57.90 -2.08
C ASN A 54 10.49 -58.44 -2.62
N GLY A 55 9.91 -57.76 -3.61
CA GLY A 55 8.84 -58.28 -4.45
C GLY A 55 9.11 -57.92 -5.91
N ALA A 56 9.59 -58.90 -6.68
CA ALA A 56 9.86 -58.79 -8.11
C ALA A 56 8.56 -58.76 -8.93
N GLY A 57 8.46 -57.81 -9.85
CA GLY A 57 7.46 -57.79 -10.92
C GLY A 57 8.16 -57.61 -12.29
N PRO A 58 7.62 -58.19 -13.38
CA PRO A 58 8.29 -58.23 -14.67
C PRO A 58 8.24 -56.85 -15.36
N VAL A 59 9.42 -56.29 -15.64
CA VAL A 59 9.57 -55.05 -16.42
C VAL A 59 9.42 -55.41 -17.90
N THR A 60 8.26 -55.10 -18.47
CA THR A 60 8.08 -55.02 -19.93
C THR A 60 8.97 -53.88 -20.45
N LYS A 61 9.94 -54.23 -21.31
CA LYS A 61 10.84 -53.29 -21.98
C LYS A 61 10.07 -52.47 -23.01
N THR A 62 9.50 -51.34 -22.58
CA THR A 62 8.96 -50.34 -23.50
C THR A 62 10.12 -49.48 -24.01
N SER A 63 10.30 -49.45 -25.33
CA SER A 63 11.35 -48.65 -25.99
C SER A 63 11.23 -47.16 -25.60
N PRO A 64 12.34 -46.45 -25.29
CA PRO A 64 12.32 -45.04 -24.84
C PRO A 64 11.59 -44.10 -25.80
N SER A 65 11.52 -44.47 -27.08
CA SER A 65 10.86 -43.69 -28.13
C SER A 65 9.33 -43.71 -28.04
N ALA A 66 8.73 -44.80 -27.55
CA ALA A 66 7.26 -44.92 -27.48
C ALA A 66 6.70 -44.17 -26.27
N ALA A 67 7.37 -44.26 -25.12
CA ALA A 67 6.97 -43.54 -23.91
C ALA A 67 7.12 -42.01 -24.05
N ALA A 68 8.13 -41.54 -24.79
CA ALA A 68 8.34 -40.12 -25.05
C ALA A 68 7.27 -39.53 -26.00
N GLU A 69 6.84 -40.29 -27.00
CA GLU A 69 5.78 -39.85 -27.91
C GLU A 69 4.41 -39.91 -27.25
N GLU A 70 4.15 -40.88 -26.35
CA GLU A 70 2.94 -40.92 -25.55
C GLU A 70 2.86 -39.74 -24.57
N LEU A 71 3.98 -39.36 -23.94
CA LEU A 71 4.03 -38.18 -23.07
C LEU A 71 3.79 -36.88 -23.86
N LYS A 72 4.39 -36.73 -25.05
CA LYS A 72 4.13 -35.57 -25.93
C LYS A 72 2.68 -35.54 -26.43
N ALA A 73 2.10 -36.69 -26.77
CA ALA A 73 0.71 -36.79 -27.18
C ALA A 73 -0.23 -36.42 -26.03
N ARG A 74 0.06 -36.86 -24.80
CA ARG A 74 -0.70 -36.48 -23.60
C ARG A 74 -0.56 -34.99 -23.28
N LEU A 75 0.65 -34.42 -23.39
CA LEU A 75 0.85 -32.98 -23.19
C LEU A 75 0.15 -32.12 -24.25
N ARG A 76 0.13 -32.55 -25.52
CA ARG A 76 -0.63 -31.88 -26.59
C ARG A 76 -2.14 -32.00 -26.39
N ALA A 77 -2.63 -33.16 -25.98
CA ALA A 77 -4.04 -33.37 -25.66
C ALA A 77 -4.49 -32.59 -24.41
N SER A 78 -3.63 -32.49 -23.40
CA SER A 78 -3.85 -31.64 -22.22
C SER A 78 -3.86 -30.16 -22.60
N ARG A 79 -2.93 -29.70 -23.45
CA ARG A 79 -2.91 -28.31 -23.94
C ARG A 79 -4.14 -27.98 -24.81
N MET A 80 -4.59 -28.89 -25.68
CA MET A 80 -5.80 -28.70 -26.47
C MET A 80 -7.10 -28.74 -25.65
N ARG A 81 -7.14 -29.50 -24.55
CA ARG A 81 -8.27 -29.47 -23.61
C ARG A 81 -8.26 -28.22 -22.73
N GLN A 82 -7.09 -27.72 -22.35
CA GLN A 82 -6.96 -26.47 -21.61
C GLN A 82 -7.32 -25.27 -22.50
N SER A 83 -6.95 -25.29 -23.79
CA SER A 83 -7.39 -24.30 -24.78
C SER A 83 -8.86 -24.42 -25.22
N ALA A 84 -9.66 -25.37 -24.72
CA ALA A 84 -11.10 -25.43 -25.03
C ALA A 84 -11.97 -24.97 -23.84
N ASP A 85 -11.43 -25.00 -22.63
CA ASP A 85 -12.08 -24.54 -21.41
C ASP A 85 -11.63 -23.11 -21.03
N ASP A 86 -10.41 -22.69 -21.42
CA ASP A 86 -9.90 -21.32 -21.24
C ASP A 86 -10.23 -20.36 -22.39
N THR A 87 -10.82 -20.82 -23.50
CA THR A 87 -11.11 -19.94 -24.65
C THR A 87 -12.24 -18.93 -24.38
N ASN A 88 -13.01 -19.11 -23.30
CA ASN A 88 -13.99 -18.11 -22.85
C ASN A 88 -13.53 -17.27 -21.64
N ALA A 89 -12.39 -17.59 -21.02
CA ALA A 89 -11.88 -16.87 -19.85
C ALA A 89 -10.81 -15.82 -20.20
N VAL A 90 -10.32 -15.81 -21.45
CA VAL A 90 -9.17 -14.98 -21.88
C VAL A 90 -9.56 -13.74 -22.71
N THR A 91 -10.84 -13.50 -23.03
CA THR A 91 -11.17 -12.35 -23.92
C THR A 91 -12.46 -11.63 -23.57
N GLU A 92 -12.52 -11.07 -22.36
CA GLU A 92 -13.11 -9.73 -22.16
C GLU A 92 -12.26 -9.03 -21.10
N LEU A 93 -11.13 -8.45 -21.53
CA LEU A 93 -10.64 -7.27 -20.81
C LEU A 93 -11.82 -6.31 -20.78
N SER A 94 -12.23 -5.91 -19.59
CA SER A 94 -13.33 -4.98 -19.44
C SER A 94 -12.98 -3.70 -20.23
N GLU A 95 -13.95 -3.07 -20.90
CA GLU A 95 -13.68 -1.90 -21.75
C GLU A 95 -12.89 -0.78 -21.04
N TRP A 96 -13.02 -0.66 -19.72
CA TRP A 96 -12.25 0.30 -18.93
C TRP A 96 -10.78 -0.11 -18.72
N GLN A 97 -10.49 -1.41 -18.59
CA GLN A 97 -9.12 -1.94 -18.48
C GLN A 97 -8.36 -1.66 -19.77
N GLN A 98 -9.00 -1.95 -20.91
CA GLN A 98 -8.41 -1.63 -22.22
C GLN A 98 -8.09 -0.14 -22.35
N LYS A 99 -8.95 0.76 -21.85
CA LYS A 99 -8.67 2.21 -21.86
C LYS A 99 -7.47 2.59 -21.00
N ILE A 100 -7.29 1.97 -19.84
CA ILE A 100 -6.13 2.21 -18.97
C ILE A 100 -4.87 1.68 -19.66
N ASP A 101 -4.90 0.45 -20.17
CA ASP A 101 -3.79 -0.16 -20.89
C ASP A 101 -3.39 0.67 -22.11
N ASP A 102 -4.36 1.16 -22.89
CA ASP A 102 -4.13 2.03 -24.04
C ASP A 102 -3.42 3.33 -23.63
N ILE A 103 -3.75 3.91 -22.47
CA ILE A 103 -3.07 5.11 -21.95
C ILE A 103 -1.65 4.77 -21.49
N ILE A 104 -1.47 3.68 -20.76
CA ILE A 104 -0.16 3.26 -20.23
C ILE A 104 0.81 2.98 -21.38
N LEU A 105 0.35 2.28 -22.42
CA LEU A 105 1.14 1.85 -23.57
C LEU A 105 1.29 2.92 -24.66
N ALA A 106 0.56 4.04 -24.57
CA ALA A 106 0.69 5.13 -25.53
C ALA A 106 2.13 5.69 -25.57
N ASP A 107 2.58 6.06 -26.76
CA ASP A 107 3.85 6.78 -26.96
C ASP A 107 3.61 8.29 -26.74
N GLU A 108 3.39 8.63 -25.47
CA GLU A 108 3.03 9.98 -24.99
C GLU A 108 3.90 10.35 -23.79
N GLU A 109 4.04 11.66 -23.55
CA GLU A 109 4.72 12.17 -22.36
C GLU A 109 3.99 11.75 -21.08
N ILE A 110 4.75 11.54 -20.00
CA ILE A 110 4.23 11.07 -18.71
C ILE A 110 3.09 11.97 -18.19
N ASP A 111 3.25 13.29 -18.33
CA ASP A 111 2.22 14.24 -17.89
C ASP A 111 0.91 14.06 -18.67
N GLN A 112 0.98 13.81 -19.97
CA GLN A 112 -0.21 13.56 -20.81
C GLN A 112 -0.92 12.26 -20.39
N LYS A 113 -0.17 11.21 -20.05
CA LYS A 113 -0.75 9.97 -19.51
C LYS A 113 -1.49 10.23 -18.20
N SER A 114 -0.90 11.01 -17.30
CA SER A 114 -1.55 11.37 -16.02
C SER A 114 -2.87 12.11 -16.24
N GLU A 115 -2.90 13.08 -17.15
CA GLU A 115 -4.11 13.84 -17.51
C GLU A 115 -5.21 12.94 -18.08
N ARG A 116 -4.83 11.99 -18.95
CA ARG A 116 -5.77 11.04 -19.55
C ARG A 116 -6.37 10.09 -18.52
N ILE A 117 -5.58 9.58 -17.57
CA ILE A 117 -6.11 8.75 -16.48
C ILE A 117 -7.03 9.58 -15.59
N LEU A 118 -6.65 10.80 -15.22
CA LEU A 118 -7.51 11.71 -14.44
C LEU A 118 -8.85 11.96 -15.12
N ALA A 119 -8.86 12.17 -16.45
CA ALA A 119 -10.06 12.36 -17.24
C ALA A 119 -10.93 11.09 -17.33
N LEU A 120 -10.33 9.89 -17.18
CA LEU A 120 -11.04 8.63 -17.18
C LEU A 120 -11.79 8.37 -15.87
N LEU A 121 -11.24 8.80 -14.72
CA LEU A 121 -11.77 8.50 -13.39
C LEU A 121 -13.28 8.76 -13.21
N PRO A 122 -13.86 9.89 -13.67
CA PRO A 122 -15.29 10.15 -13.51
C PRO A 122 -16.20 9.20 -14.30
N THR A 123 -15.65 8.49 -15.29
CA THR A 123 -16.38 7.53 -16.12
C THR A 123 -16.43 6.13 -15.52
N LEU A 124 -15.55 5.85 -14.55
CA LEU A 124 -15.45 4.57 -13.87
C LEU A 124 -16.54 4.45 -12.82
N LYS A 125 -17.32 3.37 -12.87
CA LYS A 125 -18.54 3.22 -12.06
C LYS A 125 -18.22 2.72 -10.67
N ASP A 126 -17.28 1.79 -10.59
CA ASP A 126 -16.97 1.06 -9.36
C ASP A 126 -15.73 1.62 -8.68
N SER A 127 -15.71 1.56 -7.35
CA SER A 127 -14.58 2.02 -6.54
C SER A 127 -13.30 1.27 -6.89
N GLU A 128 -13.36 -0.05 -7.10
CA GLU A 128 -12.21 -0.88 -7.48
C GLU A 128 -11.56 -0.41 -8.79
N GLN A 129 -12.36 -0.04 -9.80
CA GLN A 129 -11.87 0.50 -11.07
C GLN A 129 -11.14 1.84 -10.86
N ARG A 130 -11.70 2.71 -10.01
CA ARG A 130 -11.08 4.00 -9.67
C ARG A 130 -9.78 3.81 -8.91
N VAL A 131 -9.71 2.85 -7.98
CA VAL A 131 -8.48 2.50 -7.26
C VAL A 131 -7.40 2.02 -8.22
N GLU A 132 -7.72 1.10 -9.14
CA GLU A 132 -6.75 0.59 -10.11
C GLU A 132 -6.23 1.69 -11.03
N ALA A 133 -7.13 2.53 -11.57
CA ALA A 133 -6.74 3.69 -12.36
C ALA A 133 -5.84 4.66 -11.58
N VAL A 134 -6.16 4.93 -10.31
CA VAL A 134 -5.35 5.79 -9.44
C VAL A 134 -3.99 5.16 -9.14
N GLN A 135 -3.91 3.84 -8.99
CA GLN A 135 -2.65 3.14 -8.78
C GLN A 135 -1.70 3.31 -9.98
N HIS A 136 -2.23 3.42 -11.19
CA HIS A 136 -1.45 3.79 -12.37
C HIS A 136 -1.14 5.29 -12.43
N LEU A 137 -2.13 6.13 -12.11
CA LEU A 137 -1.98 7.60 -12.10
C LEU A 137 -0.80 8.06 -11.26
N VAL A 138 -0.66 7.54 -10.04
CA VAL A 138 0.37 7.97 -9.08
C VAL A 138 1.80 7.72 -9.59
N ASN A 139 1.97 6.73 -10.48
CA ASN A 139 3.26 6.46 -11.13
C ASN A 139 3.61 7.48 -12.22
N PHE A 140 2.63 8.22 -12.75
CA PHE A 140 2.83 9.21 -13.82
C PHE A 140 2.74 10.65 -13.33
N VAL A 141 2.10 10.89 -12.19
CA VAL A 141 2.02 12.24 -11.63
C VAL A 141 3.39 12.72 -11.18
N THR A 142 3.80 13.86 -11.74
CA THR A 142 4.99 14.61 -11.33
C THR A 142 4.63 15.62 -10.25
N ASP A 143 5.62 16.05 -9.47
CA ASP A 143 5.42 17.01 -8.38
C ASP A 143 4.93 18.37 -8.91
N THR A 144 5.39 18.78 -10.10
CA THR A 144 4.93 20.00 -10.79
C THR A 144 3.44 19.96 -11.14
N ASN A 145 2.90 18.77 -11.45
CA ASN A 145 1.52 18.58 -11.87
C ASN A 145 0.63 17.97 -10.77
N TYR A 146 1.15 17.88 -9.54
CA TYR A 146 0.45 17.25 -8.42
C TYR A 146 -0.84 17.96 -8.01
N ALA A 147 -0.96 19.26 -8.32
CA ALA A 147 -2.10 20.09 -7.92
C ALA A 147 -3.45 19.47 -8.31
N THR A 148 -3.56 18.89 -9.50
CA THR A 148 -4.80 18.25 -9.96
C THR A 148 -5.12 17.00 -9.14
N THR A 149 -4.12 16.15 -8.89
CA THR A 149 -4.25 14.95 -8.05
C THR A 149 -4.61 15.30 -6.61
N ALA A 150 -4.05 16.38 -6.07
CA ALA A 150 -4.38 16.89 -4.75
C ALA A 150 -5.87 17.27 -4.64
N THR A 151 -6.52 17.76 -5.71
CA THR A 151 -7.96 18.07 -5.68
C THR A 151 -8.83 16.84 -5.41
N LEU A 152 -8.40 15.65 -5.86
CA LEU A 152 -9.08 14.39 -5.56
C LEU A 152 -8.87 13.99 -4.10
N LEU A 153 -7.63 14.15 -3.60
CA LEU A 153 -7.26 13.79 -2.24
C LEU A 153 -7.94 14.67 -1.18
N VAL A 154 -8.14 15.97 -1.44
CA VAL A 154 -8.80 16.88 -0.48
C VAL A 154 -10.33 16.89 -0.59
N ASN A 155 -10.89 16.18 -1.56
CA ASN A 155 -12.34 16.10 -1.73
C ASN A 155 -12.91 14.99 -0.82
N PRO A 156 -13.70 15.33 0.22
CA PRO A 156 -14.25 14.35 1.16
C PRO A 156 -15.27 13.39 0.52
N LYS A 157 -15.68 13.63 -0.73
CA LYS A 157 -16.57 12.75 -1.49
C LYS A 157 -15.84 11.69 -2.32
N THR A 158 -14.52 11.74 -2.39
CA THR A 158 -13.71 10.72 -3.06
C THR A 158 -13.80 9.42 -2.27
N ASP A 159 -13.85 8.27 -2.95
CA ASP A 159 -13.95 6.98 -2.27
C ASP A 159 -12.75 6.79 -1.33
N GLU A 160 -13.00 6.25 -0.14
CA GLU A 160 -11.97 6.08 0.89
C GLU A 160 -10.77 5.25 0.39
N ALA A 161 -11.00 4.19 -0.38
CA ALA A 161 -9.91 3.39 -0.96
C ALA A 161 -9.04 4.18 -1.96
N VAL A 162 -9.66 5.10 -2.72
CA VAL A 162 -8.94 6.03 -3.61
C VAL A 162 -8.14 7.04 -2.77
N LEU A 163 -8.77 7.62 -1.74
CA LEU A 163 -8.11 8.53 -0.81
C LEU A 163 -6.87 7.89 -0.16
N GLN A 164 -6.97 6.64 0.29
CA GLN A 164 -5.84 5.89 0.87
C GLN A 164 -4.70 5.69 -0.13
N THR A 165 -5.02 5.38 -1.40
CA THR A 165 -4.00 5.24 -2.45
C THR A 165 -3.29 6.58 -2.72
N LEU A 166 -4.06 7.68 -2.78
CA LEU A 166 -3.51 9.02 -2.99
C LEU A 166 -2.72 9.54 -1.78
N MET A 167 -3.13 9.19 -0.55
CA MET A 167 -2.39 9.50 0.67
C MET A 167 -1.06 8.76 0.70
N ALA A 168 -1.07 7.47 0.35
CA ALA A 168 0.16 6.68 0.25
C ALA A 168 1.13 7.26 -0.79
N ASP A 169 0.63 7.74 -1.93
CA ASP A 169 1.47 8.45 -2.90
C ASP A 169 2.00 9.78 -2.35
N LEU A 170 1.14 10.60 -1.73
CA LEU A 170 1.54 11.87 -1.12
C LEU A 170 2.69 11.70 -0.12
N LEU A 171 2.66 10.64 0.70
CA LEU A 171 3.72 10.35 1.67
C LEU A 171 5.10 10.16 1.05
N ASN A 172 5.17 9.83 -0.25
CA ASN A 172 6.42 9.66 -1.01
C ASN A 172 6.88 10.95 -1.73
N ARG A 173 6.15 12.06 -1.65
CA ARG A 173 6.45 13.33 -2.34
C ARG A 173 7.44 14.23 -1.59
N GLY A 174 7.69 15.43 -2.08
CA GLY A 174 8.35 16.50 -1.32
C GLY A 174 7.47 17.06 -0.18
N ASN A 175 8.09 17.63 0.85
CA ASN A 175 7.36 18.14 2.01
C ASN A 175 6.62 19.46 1.71
N GLU A 176 7.10 20.20 0.71
CA GLU A 176 6.47 21.35 0.09
C GLU A 176 5.09 21.02 -0.51
N LEU A 177 4.85 19.77 -0.90
CA LEU A 177 3.53 19.28 -1.28
C LEU A 177 2.79 18.67 -0.08
N LYS A 178 3.45 17.79 0.69
CA LYS A 178 2.82 17.07 1.81
C LYS A 178 2.21 17.98 2.86
N LEU A 179 2.99 18.88 3.43
CA LEU A 179 2.56 19.60 4.63
C LEU A 179 1.40 20.55 4.35
N PRO A 180 1.38 21.31 3.25
CA PRO A 180 0.21 22.11 2.90
C PRO A 180 -1.03 21.24 2.64
N ILE A 181 -0.89 20.05 2.07
CA ILE A 181 -2.03 19.15 1.81
C ILE A 181 -2.52 18.51 3.12
N PHE A 182 -1.64 18.01 3.99
CA PHE A 182 -2.06 17.52 5.31
C PHE A 182 -2.78 18.60 6.09
N LEU A 183 -2.31 19.85 6.03
CA LEU A 183 -2.98 20.99 6.67
C LEU A 183 -4.38 21.23 6.12
N GLN A 184 -4.58 21.10 4.81
CA GLN A 184 -5.92 21.19 4.20
C GLN A 184 -6.83 20.05 4.68
N LEU A 185 -6.34 18.82 4.67
CA LEU A 185 -7.08 17.64 5.12
C LEU A 185 -7.46 17.73 6.60
N ALA A 186 -6.53 18.16 7.46
CA ALA A 186 -6.74 18.25 8.90
C ALA A 186 -7.77 19.33 9.31
N LYS A 187 -7.95 20.36 8.46
CA LYS A 187 -8.92 21.45 8.63
C LYS A 187 -10.36 21.03 8.33
N ASP A 188 -10.55 19.98 7.53
CA ASP A 188 -11.88 19.48 7.17
C ASP A 188 -12.28 18.34 8.11
N ASP A 189 -13.06 18.66 9.16
CA ASP A 189 -13.55 17.69 10.14
C ASP A 189 -14.52 16.63 9.55
N GLN A 190 -14.93 16.76 8.28
CA GLN A 190 -15.74 15.76 7.58
C GLN A 190 -14.90 14.88 6.64
N HIS A 191 -13.60 15.15 6.50
CA HIS A 191 -12.74 14.39 5.61
C HIS A 191 -12.41 13.00 6.20
N PRO A 192 -12.54 11.89 5.44
CA PRO A 192 -12.24 10.56 5.94
C PRO A 192 -10.81 10.42 6.51
N LEU A 193 -9.86 11.15 5.94
CA LEU A 193 -8.45 11.15 6.35
C LEU A 193 -8.07 12.24 7.39
N VAL A 194 -9.04 12.92 8.01
CA VAL A 194 -8.75 14.06 8.91
C VAL A 194 -7.85 13.67 10.09
N ALA A 195 -8.10 12.49 10.68
CA ALA A 195 -7.34 12.02 11.84
C ALA A 195 -5.89 11.69 11.46
N GLU A 196 -5.70 10.95 10.37
CA GLU A 196 -4.38 10.58 9.84
C GLU A 196 -3.57 11.81 9.43
N ALA A 197 -4.20 12.77 8.72
CA ALA A 197 -3.54 14.00 8.32
C ALA A 197 -3.08 14.84 9.53
N ARG A 198 -3.89 14.90 10.60
CA ARG A 198 -3.54 15.60 11.84
C ARG A 198 -2.39 14.93 12.57
N GLU A 199 -2.41 13.61 12.67
CA GLU A 199 -1.31 12.83 13.26
C GLU A 199 0.01 13.06 12.50
N LEU A 200 -0.03 12.98 11.16
CA LEU A 200 1.13 13.26 10.32
C LEU A 200 1.65 14.68 10.52
N LEU A 201 0.79 15.71 10.57
CA LEU A 201 1.23 17.08 10.87
C LEU A 201 1.94 17.18 12.22
N GLN A 202 1.40 16.55 13.26
CA GLN A 202 2.03 16.54 14.59
C GLN A 202 3.40 15.87 14.55
N ILE A 203 3.57 14.80 13.76
CA ILE A 203 4.86 14.13 13.57
C ILE A 203 5.87 15.04 12.88
N TYR A 204 5.49 15.77 11.82
CA TYR A 204 6.43 16.64 11.11
C TYR A 204 6.78 17.90 11.90
N ILE A 205 5.78 18.53 12.53
CA ILE A 205 5.94 19.81 13.25
C ILE A 205 6.46 19.60 14.68
N GLN A 206 6.29 18.41 15.26
CA GLN A 206 6.67 18.08 16.64
C GLN A 206 5.97 18.97 17.68
N ASP A 207 4.74 19.40 17.39
CA ASP A 207 3.88 20.18 18.28
C ASP A 207 2.42 19.80 18.06
N ASP A 208 1.54 20.15 19.00
CA ASP A 208 0.10 20.00 18.88
C ASP A 208 -0.60 21.36 19.12
N HIS A 209 -1.12 21.94 18.04
CA HIS A 209 -1.88 23.18 18.12
C HIS A 209 -3.40 22.96 18.21
N GLY A 210 -3.87 21.71 18.35
CA GLY A 210 -5.29 21.38 18.37
C GLY A 210 -6.02 21.95 17.15
N THR A 211 -7.08 22.73 17.37
CA THR A 211 -7.87 23.40 16.33
C THR A 211 -7.40 24.84 16.03
N ASN A 212 -6.24 25.25 16.53
CA ASN A 212 -5.66 26.57 16.23
C ASN A 212 -4.99 26.57 14.84
N TRP A 213 -5.82 26.62 13.80
CA TRP A 213 -5.37 26.56 12.41
C TRP A 213 -4.37 27.67 12.00
N PRO A 214 -4.48 28.92 12.50
CA PRO A 214 -3.45 29.93 12.27
C PRO A 214 -2.07 29.54 12.84
N ALA A 215 -2.03 28.86 13.99
CA ALA A 215 -0.76 28.37 14.56
C ALA A 215 -0.17 27.23 13.71
N TRP A 216 -1.01 26.28 13.28
CA TRP A 216 -0.61 25.23 12.34
C TRP A 216 -0.05 25.78 11.02
N ASP A 217 -0.74 26.75 10.42
CA ASP A 217 -0.32 27.39 9.18
C ASP A 217 1.06 28.03 9.32
N LYS A 218 1.25 28.82 10.38
CA LYS A 218 2.54 29.43 10.71
C LYS A 218 3.64 28.38 10.92
N ALA A 219 3.35 27.31 11.65
CA ALA A 219 4.31 26.25 11.93
C ALA A 219 4.74 25.51 10.66
N VAL A 220 3.79 25.19 9.77
CA VAL A 220 4.08 24.58 8.46
C VAL A 220 4.96 25.51 7.62
N GLN A 221 4.62 26.79 7.51
CA GLN A 221 5.41 27.76 6.74
C GLN A 221 6.83 27.93 7.30
N GLN A 222 6.97 27.97 8.63
CA GLN A 222 8.27 28.07 9.28
C GLN A 222 9.11 26.81 9.04
N TRP A 223 8.51 25.62 9.19
CA TRP A 223 9.18 24.36 8.95
C TRP A 223 9.68 24.26 7.51
N LEU A 224 8.86 24.63 6.53
CA LEU A 224 9.23 24.63 5.12
C LEU A 224 10.41 25.58 4.85
N LYS A 225 10.39 26.78 5.43
CA LYS A 225 11.49 27.75 5.30
C LYS A 225 12.81 27.25 5.89
N GLU A 226 12.76 26.48 6.98
CA GLU A 226 13.97 25.99 7.67
C GLU A 226 14.57 24.73 7.03
N THR A 227 13.78 23.96 6.29
CA THR A 227 14.15 22.62 5.82
C THR A 227 14.23 22.47 4.31
N VAL A 228 13.54 23.33 3.54
CA VAL A 228 13.61 23.37 2.09
C VAL A 228 14.64 24.43 1.69
N PRO A 229 15.76 24.07 1.04
CA PRO A 229 16.75 25.05 0.58
C PRO A 229 16.10 26.07 -0.37
N GLU A 230 16.45 27.36 -0.23
CA GLU A 230 16.14 28.34 -1.28
C GLU A 230 16.99 28.00 -2.51
N GLU A 231 16.35 27.65 -3.63
CA GLU A 231 17.00 27.42 -4.94
C GLU A 231 17.49 28.72 -5.60
#